data_AF-A0A382M546-F1
#
_entry.id   AF-A0A382M546-F1
#
_cell.length_a   1.000
_cell.length_b   1.000
_cell.length_c   1.000
_cell.angle_alpha   90.00
_cell.angle_beta   90.00
_cell.angle_gamma   90.00
#
_symmetry.space_group_name_H-M   'P 1'
#
loop_
_entity.id
_entity.type
_entity.pdbx_description
1 polymer ?
#
loop_
_entity_poly.entity_id
_entity_poly.type
_entity_poly.pdbx_seq_one_letter_code
_entity_poly.pdbx_strand_id
1 'polypeptide(L)'
;MTEKEISLNRGLQGVYLDRSQTTFIDGKNGVLEYSGYNIHDLAENSNFEETSYLLMYGELPNQKQLDVFDKSLKDERKLPEKIYDVIEIVKDSHPMDVLRT
;
A
#
# COMPACT_ATOMS: atom_id res chain seq x y z
N MET A 1 -46.56 -7.69 4.87
CA MET A 1 -45.25 -7.33 5.47
C MET A 1 -44.24 -8.25 4.81
N THR A 2 -43.56 -7.77 3.78
CA THR A 2 -42.61 -8.57 3.00
C THR A 2 -41.32 -8.65 3.79
N GLU A 3 -41.04 -9.81 4.38
CA GLU A 3 -39.78 -10.10 5.05
C GLU A 3 -38.64 -9.91 4.04
N LYS A 4 -37.77 -8.93 4.30
CA LYS A 4 -36.54 -8.76 3.52
C LYS A 4 -35.62 -9.91 3.92
N GLU A 5 -35.44 -10.85 3.01
CA GLU A 5 -34.51 -11.96 3.19
C GLU A 5 -33.10 -11.40 3.45
N ILE A 6 -32.57 -11.60 4.66
CA ILE A 6 -31.26 -11.09 5.05
C ILE A 6 -30.20 -12.02 4.46
N SER A 7 -29.52 -11.59 3.40
CA SER A 7 -28.38 -12.32 2.84
C SER A 7 -27.10 -12.03 3.65
N LEU A 8 -26.58 -13.06 4.32
CA LEU A 8 -25.34 -12.97 5.10
C LEU A 8 -24.13 -13.37 4.23
N ASN A 9 -23.35 -12.39 3.77
CA ASN A 9 -22.13 -12.62 3.00
C ASN A 9 -20.92 -12.77 3.95
N ARG A 10 -20.59 -14.02 4.33
CA ARG A 10 -19.41 -14.30 5.18
C ARG A 10 -18.12 -13.86 4.48
N GLY A 11 -17.26 -13.13 5.19
CA GLY A 11 -15.99 -12.63 4.64
C GLY A 11 -16.15 -11.53 3.57
N LEU A 12 -17.36 -10.95 3.43
CA LEU A 12 -17.66 -9.87 2.47
C LEU A 12 -17.39 -10.24 1.00
N GLN A 13 -17.41 -11.53 0.67
CA GLN A 13 -17.17 -11.98 -0.71
C GLN A 13 -18.23 -11.40 -1.66
N GLY A 14 -17.78 -10.73 -2.72
CA GLY A 14 -18.65 -10.10 -3.71
C GLY A 14 -19.38 -8.84 -3.21
N VAL A 15 -19.03 -8.34 -2.03
CA VAL A 15 -19.60 -7.11 -1.47
C VAL A 15 -18.67 -5.93 -1.79
N TYR A 16 -19.17 -4.96 -2.55
CA TYR A 16 -18.46 -3.71 -2.78
C TYR A 16 -18.52 -2.85 -1.52
N LEU A 17 -17.35 -2.43 -1.02
CA LEU A 17 -17.23 -1.57 0.16
C LEU A 17 -17.18 -0.08 -0.21
N ASP A 18 -16.35 0.27 -1.19
CA ASP A 18 -16.18 1.65 -1.65
C ASP A 18 -15.62 1.68 -3.09
N ARG A 19 -15.42 2.89 -3.63
CA ARG A 19 -14.77 3.17 -4.92
C ARG A 19 -13.33 3.62 -4.66
N SER A 20 -12.38 3.03 -5.38
CA SER A 20 -10.98 3.44 -5.35
C SER A 20 -10.46 3.63 -6.77
N GLN A 21 -9.55 4.60 -6.94
CA GLN A 21 -8.82 4.84 -8.19
C GLN A 21 -7.38 4.32 -8.12
N THR A 22 -6.92 3.86 -6.96
CA THR A 22 -5.51 3.53 -6.70
C THR A 22 -5.08 2.24 -7.38
N THR A 23 -5.93 1.20 -7.36
CA THR A 23 -5.56 -0.11 -7.90
C THR A 23 -6.73 -0.78 -8.58
N PHE A 24 -6.48 -1.46 -9.69
CA PHE A 24 -7.44 -2.34 -10.34
C PHE A 24 -6.91 -3.79 -10.34
N ILE A 25 -7.79 -4.74 -10.03
CA ILE A 25 -7.45 -6.16 -9.94
C ILE A 25 -8.49 -6.97 -10.73
N ASP A 26 -8.02 -7.69 -11.75
CA ASP A 26 -8.81 -8.74 -12.41
C ASP A 26 -8.19 -10.10 -12.10
N GLY A 27 -8.76 -10.77 -11.09
CA GLY A 27 -8.30 -12.08 -10.65
C GLY A 27 -8.54 -13.21 -11.67
N LYS A 28 -9.41 -13.03 -12.68
CA LYS A 28 -9.62 -14.06 -13.72
C LYS A 28 -8.54 -14.01 -14.79
N ASN A 29 -8.17 -12.80 -15.19
CA ASN A 29 -7.15 -12.56 -16.20
C ASN A 29 -5.74 -12.39 -15.60
N GLY A 30 -5.62 -12.37 -14.27
CA GLY A 30 -4.34 -12.21 -13.57
C GLY A 30 -3.76 -10.80 -13.71
N VAL A 31 -4.61 -9.78 -13.86
CA VAL A 31 -4.19 -8.40 -14.06
C VAL A 31 -4.18 -7.65 -12.73
N LEU A 32 -3.08 -6.95 -12.49
CA LEU A 32 -2.92 -5.98 -11.41
C LEU A 32 -2.40 -4.68 -11.98
N GLU A 33 -3.12 -3.59 -11.73
CA GLU A 33 -2.77 -2.25 -12.19
C GLU A 33 -2.72 -1.28 -11.02
N TYR A 34 -1.71 -0.41 -10.99
CA TYR A 34 -1.58 0.70 -10.05
C TYR A 34 -1.81 2.01 -10.80
N SER A 35 -2.85 2.75 -10.42
CA SER A 35 -3.27 3.99 -11.07
C SER A 35 -3.34 3.90 -12.62
N GLY A 36 -3.72 2.73 -13.14
CA GLY A 36 -3.82 2.43 -14.58
C GLY A 36 -2.54 1.90 -15.24
N TYR A 37 -1.43 1.74 -14.51
CA TYR A 37 -0.19 1.13 -15.01
C TYR A 37 -0.13 -0.35 -14.65
N ASN A 38 0.23 -1.20 -15.60
CA ASN A 38 0.41 -2.63 -15.33
C ASN A 38 1.57 -2.85 -14.35
N ILE A 39 1.38 -3.74 -13.37
CA ILE A 39 2.40 -4.02 -12.36
C ILE A 39 3.71 -4.54 -12.96
N HIS A 40 3.66 -5.26 -14.09
CA HIS A 40 4.85 -5.77 -14.77
C HIS A 40 5.69 -4.61 -15.33
N ASP A 41 5.06 -3.62 -15.93
CA ASP A 41 5.74 -2.44 -16.48
C ASP A 41 6.44 -1.65 -15.37
N LEU A 42 5.76 -1.48 -14.23
CA LEU A 42 6.33 -0.80 -13.05
C LEU A 42 7.49 -1.61 -12.45
N ALA A 43 7.38 -2.93 -12.36
CA ALA A 43 8.42 -3.78 -11.81
C ALA A 43 9.68 -3.82 -12.69
N GLU A 44 9.54 -3.75 -14.00
CA GLU A 44 10.67 -3.80 -14.94
C GLU A 44 11.32 -2.43 -15.17
N ASN A 45 10.52 -1.35 -15.21
CA ASN A 45 10.97 -0.04 -15.68
C ASN A 45 10.99 1.05 -14.60
N SER A 46 10.46 0.79 -13.41
CA SER A 46 10.38 1.77 -12.32
C SER A 46 11.13 1.29 -11.07
N ASN A 47 11.11 2.12 -10.03
CA ASN A 47 11.66 1.81 -8.72
C ASN A 47 10.60 1.98 -7.61
N PHE A 48 10.99 1.65 -6.38
CA PHE A 48 10.10 1.71 -5.24
C PHE A 48 9.62 3.13 -4.97
N GLU A 49 10.50 4.12 -5.05
CA GLU A 49 10.19 5.53 -4.80
C GLU A 49 9.19 6.10 -5.82
N GLU A 50 9.38 5.83 -7.11
CA GLU A 50 8.44 6.21 -8.18
C GLU A 50 7.08 5.53 -8.02
N THR A 51 7.06 4.23 -7.74
CA THR A 51 5.82 3.47 -7.54
C THR A 51 5.08 3.95 -6.28
N SER A 52 5.81 4.26 -5.21
CA SER A 52 5.23 4.82 -3.98
C SER A 52 4.65 6.21 -4.22
N TYR A 53 5.35 7.04 -5.01
CA TYR A 53 4.84 8.34 -5.43
C TYR A 53 3.55 8.19 -6.25
N LEU A 54 3.53 7.29 -7.24
CA LEU A 54 2.35 6.98 -8.05
C LEU A 54 1.15 6.59 -7.20
N LEU A 55 1.34 5.74 -6.18
CA LEU A 55 0.25 5.28 -5.31
C LEU A 55 -0.25 6.40 -4.37
N MET A 56 0.63 7.30 -3.96
CA MET A 56 0.31 8.38 -3.03
C MET A 56 -0.32 9.60 -3.74
N TYR A 57 0.12 9.91 -4.95
CA TYR A 57 -0.25 11.12 -5.70
C TYR A 57 -1.07 10.86 -6.97
N GLY A 58 -1.18 9.60 -7.41
CA GLY A 58 -2.01 9.18 -8.55
C GLY A 58 -1.32 9.26 -9.92
N GLU A 59 -0.14 9.86 -10.01
CA GLU A 59 0.61 10.02 -11.27
C GLU A 59 2.11 9.74 -11.07
N LEU A 60 2.81 9.31 -12.13
CA LEU A 60 4.26 9.12 -12.06
C LEU A 60 4.98 10.47 -11.89
N PRO A 61 6.02 10.53 -11.04
CA PRO A 61 6.77 11.77 -10.83
C PRO A 61 7.60 12.10 -12.08
N ASN A 62 7.80 13.39 -12.32
CA ASN A 62 8.93 13.82 -13.15
C ASN A 62 10.24 13.76 -12.35
N GLN A 63 11.39 13.86 -13.03
CA GLN A 63 12.71 13.74 -12.38
C GLN A 63 12.87 14.68 -11.18
N LYS A 64 12.42 15.94 -11.26
CA LYS A 64 12.56 16.89 -10.15
C LYS A 64 11.70 16.49 -8.95
N GLN A 65 10.49 15.99 -9.20
CA GLN A 65 9.61 15.50 -8.14
C GLN A 65 10.20 14.25 -7.48
N LEU A 66 10.74 13.34 -8.28
CA LEU A 66 11.39 12.13 -7.78
C LEU A 66 12.61 12.46 -6.91
N ASP A 67 13.47 13.38 -7.36
CA ASP A 67 14.66 13.78 -6.60
C ASP A 67 14.29 14.39 -5.24
N VAL A 68 13.24 15.21 -5.20
CA VAL A 68 12.73 15.81 -3.96
C VAL A 68 12.12 14.74 -3.05
N PHE A 69 11.32 13.85 -3.62
CA PHE A 69 10.66 12.77 -2.88
C PHE A 69 11.68 11.79 -2.29
N ASP A 70 12.62 11.30 -3.09
CA ASP A 70 13.70 10.41 -2.65
C ASP A 70 14.55 11.05 -1.55
N LYS A 71 14.90 12.34 -1.70
CA LYS A 71 15.60 13.07 -0.63
C LYS A 71 14.78 13.12 0.66
N SER A 72 13.49 13.46 0.58
CA SER A 72 12.63 13.50 1.76
C SER A 72 12.52 12.14 2.46
N LEU A 73 12.40 11.06 1.68
CA LEU A 73 12.37 9.71 2.22
C LEU A 73 13.68 9.36 2.93
N LYS A 74 14.84 9.74 2.36
CA LYS A 74 16.15 9.50 2.96
C LYS A 74 16.34 10.26 4.27
N ASP A 75 15.91 11.50 4.31
CA ASP A 75 16.04 12.36 5.49
C ASP A 75 15.19 11.83 6.68
N GLU A 76 14.05 11.21 6.39
CA GLU A 76 13.12 10.64 7.39
C GLU A 76 13.40 9.17 7.77
N ARG A 77 14.50 8.54 7.32
CA ARG A 77 14.84 7.14 7.67
C ARG A 77 15.27 6.97 9.13
N LYS A 78 15.66 8.04 9.81
CA LYS A 78 16.18 7.97 11.18
C LYS A 78 15.01 7.89 12.16
N LEU A 79 15.04 6.87 13.00
CA LEU A 79 14.06 6.70 14.06
C LEU A 79 14.49 7.48 15.31
N PRO A 80 13.54 8.04 16.10
CA PRO A 80 13.83 8.58 17.42
C PRO A 80 14.39 7.52 18.37
N GLU A 81 15.32 7.88 19.26
CA GLU A 81 15.96 6.95 20.23
C GLU A 81 14.94 6.11 21.02
N LYS A 82 13.83 6.74 21.44
CA LYS A 82 12.75 6.07 22.18
C LYS A 82 12.12 4.89 21.43
N ILE A 83 12.11 4.90 20.10
CA ILE A 83 11.57 3.80 19.30
C ILE A 83 12.52 2.61 19.35
N TYR A 84 13.83 2.83 19.37
CA TYR A 84 14.80 1.76 19.57
C TYR A 84 14.64 1.11 20.95
N ASP A 85 14.36 1.90 21.99
CA ASP A 85 14.07 1.37 23.33
C ASP A 85 12.83 0.47 23.32
N VAL A 86 11.76 0.88 22.62
CA VAL A 86 10.54 0.06 22.49
C VAL A 86 10.84 -1.24 21.75
N ILE A 87 11.53 -1.18 20.60
CA ILE A 87 11.91 -2.36 19.83
C ILE A 87 12.72 -3.33 20.68
N GLU A 88 13.65 -2.83 21.50
CA GLU A 88 14.48 -3.65 22.38
C GLU A 88 13.65 -4.37 23.45
N ILE A 89 12.61 -3.73 23.99
CA ILE A 89 11.70 -4.34 24.97
C ILE A 89 10.91 -5.50 24.35
N VAL A 90 10.47 -5.36 23.08
CA VAL A 90 9.62 -6.36 22.41
C VAL A 90 10.37 -7.27 21.45
N LYS A 91 11.70 -7.20 21.39
CA LYS A 91 12.54 -7.87 20.37
C LYS A 91 12.34 -9.38 20.23
N ASP A 92 11.94 -10.05 21.31
CA ASP A 92 11.73 -11.51 21.33
C ASP A 92 10.31 -11.91 20.87
N SER A 93 9.44 -10.92 20.62
CA SER A 93 8.11 -11.13 20.09
C SER A 93 8.16 -11.45 18.59
N HIS A 94 7.02 -11.88 18.03
CA HIS A 94 6.92 -12.09 16.59
C HIS A 94 7.18 -10.77 15.83
N PRO A 95 7.93 -10.74 14.71
CA PRO A 95 8.28 -9.50 14.01
C PRO A 95 7.08 -8.60 13.63
N MET A 96 5.94 -9.21 13.29
CA MET A 96 4.70 -8.45 13.04
C MET A 96 4.13 -7.78 14.30
N ASP A 97 4.34 -8.38 15.47
CA ASP A 97 3.96 -7.74 16.75
C ASP A 97 4.90 -6.60 17.08
N VAL A 98 6.19 -6.71 16.74
CA VAL A 98 7.17 -5.62 16.88
C VAL A 98 6.79 -4.45 15.98
N LEU A 99 6.43 -4.70 14.71
CA LEU A 99 6.01 -3.66 13.77
C LEU A 99 4.70 -2.96 14.17
N ARG A 100 3.79 -3.70 14.81
CA ARG A 100 2.50 -3.15 15.31
C ARG A 100 2.68 -2.22 16.52
N THR A 101 3.67 -2.49 17.37
CA THR A 101 3.81 -1.88 18.70
C THR A 101 4.42 -0.48 18.60
#